data_AF-A0A0A2GCR7-F1
#
_entry.id   AF-A0A0A2GCR7-F1
#
_cell.length_a   1.000
_cell.length_b   1.000
_cell.length_c   1.000
_cell.angle_alpha   90.00
_cell.angle_beta   90.00
_cell.angle_gamma   90.00
#
_symmetry.space_group_name_H-M   'P 1'
#
loop_
_entity.id
_entity.type
_entity.pdbx_description
1 polymer ?
#
loop_
_entity_poly.entity_id
_entity_poly.type
_entity_poly.pdbx_seq_one_letter_code
_entity_poly.pdbx_strand_id
1 'polypeptide(L)'
;MKNVYYAILKFTTIALAVCCTLTSCQMGRIEIKRYRDRPKDPALIGEWLYLGVFDEIKSNPDFVENNRNDVNFLAGIVYHSNGDLQVIRLHYYEDSSEPRLVREAPNHAFYTKDGVIYYIETHPKRGDYPNCTEETYIIKGNLLCTDPIDGQWKPQYERKTVTVDLFPSRVVE
;
A
#
# COMPACT_ATOMS: atom_id res chain seq x y z
N MET A 1 -46.90 16.36 -23.86
CA MET A 1 -45.71 15.85 -24.59
C MET A 1 -44.37 16.29 -23.99
N LYS A 2 -44.12 17.58 -23.70
CA LYS A 2 -42.84 18.06 -23.10
C LYS A 2 -42.39 17.29 -21.83
N ASN A 3 -43.30 16.99 -20.90
CA ASN A 3 -42.95 16.28 -19.66
C ASN A 3 -42.52 14.82 -19.88
N VAL A 4 -43.04 14.15 -20.92
CA VAL A 4 -42.67 12.77 -21.25
C VAL A 4 -41.27 12.74 -21.88
N TYR A 5 -40.96 13.69 -22.77
CA TYR A 5 -39.61 13.86 -23.31
C TYR A 5 -38.57 14.17 -22.22
N TYR A 6 -38.93 15.02 -21.25
CA TYR A 6 -38.04 15.36 -20.13
C TYR A 6 -37.78 14.16 -19.21
N ALA A 7 -38.81 13.33 -18.97
CA ALA A 7 -38.67 12.10 -18.21
C ALA A 7 -37.79 11.07 -18.94
N ILE A 8 -38.05 10.84 -20.24
CA ILE A 8 -37.23 9.93 -21.07
C ILE A 8 -35.77 10.40 -21.10
N LEU A 9 -35.52 11.69 -21.30
CA LEU A 9 -34.17 12.25 -21.32
C LEU A 9 -33.43 12.01 -19.99
N LYS A 10 -34.09 12.28 -18.86
CA LYS A 10 -33.52 12.00 -17.53
C LYS A 10 -33.21 10.52 -17.33
N PHE A 11 -34.14 9.63 -17.70
CA PHE A 11 -33.92 8.18 -17.61
C PHE A 11 -32.76 7.72 -18.50
N THR A 12 -32.66 8.22 -19.73
CA THR A 12 -31.53 7.90 -20.62
C THR A 12 -30.21 8.40 -20.08
N THR A 13 -30.15 9.61 -19.48
CA THR A 13 -28.92 10.14 -18.89
C THR A 13 -28.48 9.32 -17.69
N ILE A 14 -29.42 8.91 -16.82
CA ILE A 14 -29.13 8.04 -15.67
C ILE A 14 -28.66 6.66 -16.16
N ALA A 15 -29.36 6.06 -17.12
CA ALA A 15 -28.98 4.76 -17.68
C ALA A 15 -27.59 4.81 -18.33
N LEU A 16 -27.28 5.87 -19.09
CA LEU A 16 -25.96 6.06 -19.69
C LEU A 16 -24.87 6.24 -18.62
N ALA A 17 -25.13 7.04 -17.59
CA ALA A 17 -24.19 7.21 -16.47
C ALA A 17 -23.95 5.89 -15.70
N VAL A 18 -25.01 5.09 -15.48
CA VAL A 18 -24.89 3.76 -14.86
C VAL A 18 -24.08 2.82 -15.75
N CYS A 19 -24.34 2.77 -17.07
CA CYS A 19 -23.57 1.94 -18.00
C CYS A 19 -22.10 2.33 -18.05
N CYS A 20 -21.78 3.62 -18.20
CA CYS A 20 -20.40 4.11 -18.26
C CYS A 20 -19.61 3.85 -16.98
N THR A 21 -20.28 3.93 -15.82
CA THR A 21 -19.63 3.65 -14.54
C THR A 21 -19.41 2.16 -14.29
N LEU A 22 -20.33 1.29 -14.73
CA LEU A 22 -20.15 -0.16 -14.62
C LEU A 22 -19.04 -0.67 -15.53
N THR A 23 -18.95 -0.16 -16.76
CA THR A 23 -17.88 -0.53 -17.71
C THR A 23 -16.50 -0.07 -17.21
N SER A 24 -16.41 1.14 -16.66
CA SER A 24 -15.17 1.63 -16.02
C SER A 24 -14.71 0.73 -14.87
N CYS A 25 -15.62 0.31 -13.97
CA CYS A 25 -15.28 -0.62 -12.88
C CYS A 25 -14.80 -1.99 -13.40
N GLN A 26 -15.38 -2.50 -14.48
CA GLN A 26 -14.92 -3.76 -15.08
C GLN A 26 -13.54 -3.61 -15.72
N MET A 27 -13.27 -2.47 -16.36
CA MET A 27 -11.96 -2.17 -16.96
C MET A 27 -10.86 -2.16 -15.90
N GLY A 28 -11.07 -1.44 -14.78
CA GLY A 28 -10.11 -1.42 -13.68
C GLY A 28 -9.80 -2.81 -13.11
N ARG A 29 -10.82 -3.67 -12.93
CA ARG A 29 -10.62 -5.06 -12.47
C ARG A 29 -9.81 -5.91 -13.46
N ILE A 30 -10.05 -5.76 -14.77
CA ILE A 30 -9.32 -6.48 -15.81
C ILE A 30 -7.86 -6.01 -15.83
N GLU A 31 -7.63 -4.70 -15.71
CA GLU A 31 -6.28 -4.13 -15.67
C GLU A 31 -5.50 -4.63 -14.45
N ILE A 32 -6.07 -4.57 -13.24
CA ILE A 32 -5.44 -5.13 -12.02
C ILE A 32 -5.07 -6.60 -12.21
N LYS A 33 -5.96 -7.41 -12.79
CA LYS A 33 -5.65 -8.81 -13.09
C LYS A 33 -4.45 -8.94 -14.02
N ARG A 34 -4.40 -8.14 -15.09
CA ARG A 34 -3.26 -8.11 -16.01
C ARG A 34 -1.96 -7.72 -15.32
N TYR A 35 -1.98 -6.76 -14.39
CA TYR A 35 -0.79 -6.38 -13.62
C TYR A 35 -0.33 -7.52 -12.71
N ARG A 36 -1.26 -8.22 -12.06
CA ARG A 36 -0.95 -9.46 -11.32
C ARG A 36 -0.43 -10.60 -12.20
N ASP A 37 -0.61 -10.57 -13.51
CA ASP A 37 -0.06 -11.58 -14.41
C ASP A 37 1.34 -11.20 -14.94
N ARG A 38 1.81 -9.95 -14.72
CA ARG A 38 3.14 -9.52 -15.13
C ARG A 38 4.25 -10.18 -14.30
N PRO A 39 5.50 -10.22 -14.81
CA PRO A 39 6.64 -10.71 -14.05
C PRO A 39 6.88 -9.91 -12.76
N LYS A 40 7.25 -10.62 -11.69
CA LYS A 40 7.74 -10.04 -10.43
C LYS A 40 9.19 -10.44 -10.29
N ASP A 41 9.98 -9.60 -9.66
CA ASP A 41 11.33 -9.96 -9.24
C ASP A 41 11.26 -10.89 -8.02
N PRO A 42 11.76 -12.14 -8.12
CA PRO A 42 11.82 -13.04 -6.97
C PRO A 42 12.61 -12.46 -5.80
N ALA A 43 13.56 -11.57 -6.06
CA ALA A 43 14.35 -10.91 -5.04
C ALA A 43 13.55 -9.87 -4.24
N LEU A 44 12.33 -9.48 -4.66
CA LEU A 44 11.42 -8.68 -3.84
C LEU A 44 10.48 -9.53 -2.99
N ILE A 45 10.18 -10.76 -3.39
CA ILE A 45 9.18 -11.60 -2.71
C ILE A 45 9.64 -11.89 -1.28
N GLY A 46 8.73 -11.65 -0.33
CA GLY A 46 9.00 -11.81 1.09
C GLY A 46 8.58 -10.58 1.91
N GLU A 47 9.00 -10.61 3.18
CA GLU A 47 8.67 -9.61 4.18
C GLU A 47 9.86 -8.68 4.43
N TRP A 48 9.57 -7.39 4.51
CA TRP A 48 10.55 -6.31 4.59
C TRP A 48 10.17 -5.34 5.71
N LEU A 49 11.08 -5.17 6.68
CA LEU A 49 10.98 -4.20 7.77
C LEU A 49 11.35 -2.80 7.26
N TYR A 50 10.55 -1.78 7.56
CA TYR A 50 10.86 -0.41 7.20
C TYR A 50 11.83 0.22 8.21
N LEU A 51 13.02 0.62 7.75
CA LEU A 51 14.10 1.08 8.63
C LEU A 51 13.84 2.48 9.20
N GLY A 52 13.22 3.38 8.43
CA GLY A 52 12.98 4.77 8.85
C GLY A 52 12.13 4.86 10.11
N VAL A 53 10.97 4.20 10.12
CA VAL A 53 10.10 4.13 11.31
C VAL A 53 10.78 3.40 12.47
N PHE A 54 11.53 2.34 12.16
CA PHE A 54 12.21 1.55 13.19
C PHE A 54 13.23 2.37 13.98
N ASP A 55 14.06 3.14 13.26
CA ASP A 55 15.06 4.02 13.86
C ASP A 55 14.41 5.19 14.60
N GLU A 56 13.35 5.78 14.03
CA GLU A 56 12.61 6.89 14.64
C GLU A 56 12.01 6.49 16.00
N ILE A 57 11.27 5.39 16.05
CA ILE A 57 10.64 4.89 17.29
C ILE A 57 11.69 4.57 18.37
N LYS A 58 12.82 3.98 17.99
CA LYS A 58 13.90 3.67 18.95
C LYS A 58 14.60 4.92 19.49
N SER A 59 14.74 5.94 18.67
CA SER A 59 15.43 7.18 19.04
C SER A 59 14.55 8.16 19.82
N ASN A 60 13.22 8.02 19.77
CA ASN A 60 12.28 8.98 20.34
C ASN A 60 11.05 8.30 20.99
N PRO A 61 11.10 7.94 22.27
CA PRO A 61 9.96 7.35 22.99
C PRO A 61 8.71 8.25 23.00
N ASP A 62 8.88 9.57 23.08
CA ASP A 62 7.77 10.53 23.07
C ASP A 62 7.01 10.54 21.74
N PHE A 63 7.65 10.11 20.66
CA PHE A 63 7.01 9.98 19.34
C PHE A 63 5.85 8.97 19.37
N VAL A 64 6.01 7.88 20.12
CA VAL A 64 4.96 6.86 20.30
C VAL A 64 3.78 7.45 21.08
N GLU A 65 4.06 8.13 22.19
CA GLU A 65 3.03 8.70 23.08
C GLU A 65 2.20 9.80 22.40
N ASN A 66 2.84 10.64 21.59
CA ASN A 66 2.16 11.75 20.91
C ASN A 66 1.32 11.33 19.70
N ASN A 67 1.55 10.14 19.13
CA ASN A 67 0.85 9.65 17.94
C ASN A 67 -0.13 8.50 18.22
N ARG A 68 -0.43 8.26 19.51
CA ARG A 68 -1.23 7.14 20.02
C ARG A 68 -2.63 6.95 19.39
N ASN A 69 -3.22 8.01 18.83
CA ASN A 69 -4.63 8.00 18.39
C ASN A 69 -4.85 8.25 16.89
N ASP A 70 -3.83 8.59 16.11
CA ASP A 70 -4.02 9.05 14.71
C ASP A 70 -3.07 8.43 13.66
N VAL A 71 -1.93 7.84 14.05
CA VAL A 71 -0.92 7.41 13.06
C VAL A 71 -0.48 5.98 13.29
N ASN A 72 -0.99 5.06 12.46
CA ASN A 72 -0.47 3.70 12.36
C ASN A 72 0.88 3.75 11.65
N PHE A 73 1.97 3.46 12.36
CA PHE A 73 3.31 3.51 11.78
C PHE A 73 3.49 2.41 10.74
N LEU A 74 4.15 2.73 9.62
CA LEU A 74 4.55 1.74 8.63
C LEU A 74 5.67 0.87 9.22
N ALA A 75 5.34 -0.31 9.71
CA ALA A 75 6.31 -1.25 10.26
C ALA A 75 7.07 -1.98 9.14
N GLY A 76 6.38 -2.29 8.06
CA GLY A 76 6.96 -3.02 6.95
C GLY A 76 5.96 -3.34 5.85
N ILE A 77 6.42 -4.10 4.87
CA ILE A 77 5.65 -4.50 3.71
C ILE A 77 5.91 -5.96 3.34
N VAL A 78 4.96 -6.58 2.67
CA VAL A 78 5.07 -7.93 2.12
C VAL A 78 4.77 -7.90 0.63
N TYR A 79 5.74 -8.30 -0.18
CA TYR A 79 5.55 -8.56 -1.60
C TYR A 79 5.20 -10.03 -1.79
N HIS A 80 3.96 -10.30 -2.18
CA HIS A 80 3.47 -11.64 -2.42
C HIS A 80 3.79 -12.14 -3.84
N SER A 81 3.99 -13.45 -4.00
CA SER A 81 4.27 -14.06 -5.30
C SER A 81 3.13 -13.90 -6.31
N ASN A 82 1.89 -13.72 -5.85
CA ASN A 82 0.72 -13.45 -6.70
C ASN A 82 0.64 -11.99 -7.18
N GLY A 83 1.60 -11.13 -6.80
CA GLY A 83 1.62 -9.73 -7.15
C GLY A 83 0.84 -8.82 -6.21
N ASP A 84 0.43 -9.27 -5.03
CA ASP A 84 -0.17 -8.41 -4.01
C ASP A 84 0.91 -7.73 -3.16
N LEU A 85 0.69 -6.46 -2.81
CA LEU A 85 1.48 -5.73 -1.82
C LEU A 85 0.63 -5.55 -0.57
N GLN A 86 1.07 -6.14 0.54
CA GLN A 86 0.47 -5.99 1.85
C GLN A 86 1.30 -5.07 2.73
N VAL A 87 0.64 -4.15 3.43
CA VAL A 87 1.26 -3.26 4.41
C VAL A 87 1.13 -3.88 5.81
N ILE A 88 2.21 -3.79 6.59
CA ILE A 88 2.24 -4.13 8.01
C ILE A 88 2.32 -2.83 8.80
N ARG A 89 1.34 -2.61 9.66
CA ARG A 89 1.28 -1.47 10.57
C ARG A 89 1.63 -1.86 11.99
N LEU A 90 2.28 -0.96 12.70
CA LEU A 90 2.46 -1.03 14.14
C LEU A 90 1.45 -0.11 14.83
N HIS A 91 0.74 -0.66 15.82
CA HIS A 91 -0.28 0.03 16.57
C HIS A 91 0.07 0.00 18.06
N TYR A 92 0.03 1.16 18.70
CA TYR A 92 0.03 1.29 20.15
C TYR A 92 -1.39 1.59 20.61
N TYR A 93 -1.87 0.86 21.61
CA TYR A 93 -3.22 1.04 22.14
C TYR A 93 -3.16 1.59 23.56
N GLU A 94 -4.13 2.44 23.92
CA GLU A 94 -4.22 3.05 25.26
C GLU A 94 -4.35 2.03 26.39
N ASP A 95 -4.84 0.82 26.10
CA ASP A 95 -5.08 -0.26 27.07
C ASP A 95 -3.95 -1.30 27.16
N SER A 96 -2.91 -1.23 26.32
CA SER A 96 -1.87 -2.27 26.19
C SER A 96 -0.46 -1.70 26.23
N SER A 97 0.41 -2.17 27.13
CA SER A 97 1.84 -1.79 27.14
C SER A 97 2.59 -2.31 25.91
N GLU A 98 2.11 -3.39 25.32
CA GLU A 98 2.71 -4.00 24.13
C GLU A 98 2.06 -3.45 22.85
N PRO A 99 2.86 -3.11 21.82
CA PRO A 99 2.32 -2.79 20.53
C PRO A 99 1.74 -4.04 19.85
N ARG A 100 0.87 -3.83 18.87
CA ARG A 100 0.35 -4.91 18.01
C ARG A 100 0.71 -4.64 16.57
N LEU A 101 0.98 -5.72 15.84
CA LEU A 101 1.14 -5.65 14.40
C LEU A 101 -0.20 -5.96 13.73
N VAL A 102 -0.60 -5.10 12.81
CA VAL A 102 -1.79 -5.28 11.97
C VAL A 102 -1.34 -5.43 10.54
N ARG A 103 -1.66 -6.58 9.93
CA ARG A 103 -1.47 -6.79 8.50
C ARG A 103 -2.72 -6.33 7.77
N GLU A 104 -2.61 -5.23 7.02
CA GLU A 104 -3.73 -4.70 6.27
C GLU A 104 -4.03 -5.61 5.06
N ALA A 105 -5.29 -5.62 4.60
CA ALA A 105 -5.60 -6.27 3.33
C ALA A 105 -4.75 -5.63 2.21
N PRO A 106 -4.32 -6.39 1.18
CA PRO A 106 -3.56 -5.80 0.09
C PRO A 106 -4.33 -4.66 -0.59
N ASN A 107 -3.80 -3.45 -0.44
CA ASN A 107 -4.36 -2.23 -1.03
C ASN A 107 -3.72 -1.91 -2.38
N HIS A 108 -2.61 -2.57 -2.72
CA HIS A 108 -1.95 -2.44 -4.01
C HIS A 108 -1.57 -3.81 -4.58
N ALA A 109 -1.46 -3.87 -5.90
CA ALA A 109 -0.79 -4.93 -6.62
C ALA A 109 0.52 -4.38 -7.17
N PHE A 110 1.51 -5.24 -7.38
CA PHE A 110 2.81 -4.88 -7.88
C PHE A 110 3.28 -5.81 -9.01
N TYR A 111 4.12 -5.24 -9.87
CA TYR A 111 4.94 -5.99 -10.83
C TYR A 111 6.26 -5.25 -11.06
N THR A 112 7.20 -5.90 -11.72
CA THR A 112 8.52 -5.30 -12.00
C THR A 112 8.82 -5.28 -13.48
N LYS A 113 9.49 -4.22 -13.95
CA LYS A 113 10.03 -4.14 -15.30
C LYS A 113 11.24 -3.19 -15.29
N ASP A 114 12.34 -3.61 -15.93
CA ASP A 114 13.54 -2.79 -16.15
C ASP A 114 14.10 -2.13 -14.87
N GLY A 115 14.11 -2.85 -13.73
CA GLY A 115 14.60 -2.32 -12.45
C GLY A 115 13.66 -1.33 -11.75
N VAL A 116 12.40 -1.30 -12.17
CA VAL A 116 11.33 -0.45 -11.60
C VAL A 116 10.24 -1.33 -10.99
N ILE A 117 9.78 -0.98 -9.79
CA ILE A 117 8.58 -1.50 -9.16
C ILE A 117 7.42 -0.62 -9.57
N TYR A 118 6.37 -1.25 -10.07
CA TYR A 118 5.12 -0.56 -10.40
C TYR A 118 4.05 -1.02 -9.43
N TYR A 119 3.36 -0.06 -8.82
CA TYR A 119 2.27 -0.27 -7.88
C TYR A 119 0.97 0.28 -8.44
N ILE A 120 -0.12 -0.41 -8.15
CA ILE A 120 -1.47 -0.05 -8.60
C ILE A 120 -2.46 -0.35 -7.49
N GLU A 121 -3.40 0.56 -7.22
CA GLU A 121 -4.48 0.32 -6.26
C GLU A 121 -5.28 -0.95 -6.61
N THR A 122 -5.44 -1.86 -5.64
CA THR A 122 -6.26 -3.08 -5.82
C THR A 122 -7.75 -2.81 -5.76
N HIS A 123 -8.13 -1.68 -5.17
CA HIS A 123 -9.52 -1.26 -4.98
C HIS A 123 -9.74 0.16 -5.53
N PRO A 124 -9.56 0.40 -6.85
CA PRO A 124 -9.76 1.70 -7.45
C PRO A 124 -11.21 2.15 -7.20
N LYS A 125 -11.38 3.43 -6.86
CA LYS A 125 -12.71 4.00 -6.64
C LYS A 125 -13.48 4.06 -7.95
N ARG A 126 -14.80 4.14 -7.86
CA ARG A 126 -15.68 4.22 -9.02
C ARG A 126 -15.35 5.45 -9.86
N GLY A 127 -14.93 5.23 -11.11
CA GLY A 127 -14.56 6.29 -12.05
C GLY A 127 -13.07 6.62 -12.06
N ASP A 128 -12.26 6.04 -11.16
CA ASP A 128 -10.82 6.13 -11.22
C ASP A 128 -10.26 5.06 -12.16
N TYR A 129 -9.42 5.51 -13.09
CA TYR A 129 -8.45 4.61 -13.72
C TYR A 129 -7.40 4.25 -12.67
N PRO A 130 -6.91 3.00 -12.67
CA PRO A 130 -5.85 2.64 -11.74
C PRO A 130 -4.64 3.55 -11.91
N ASN A 131 -4.31 4.28 -10.85
CA ASN A 131 -3.11 5.08 -10.79
C ASN A 131 -1.91 4.14 -10.62
N CYS A 132 -0.91 4.33 -11.46
CA CYS A 132 0.34 3.61 -11.37
C CYS A 132 1.37 4.49 -10.66
N THR A 133 1.90 4.01 -9.54
CA THR A 133 3.09 4.59 -8.91
C THR A 133 4.30 3.78 -9.36
N GLU A 134 5.38 4.46 -9.70
CA GLU A 134 6.62 3.83 -10.12
C GLU A 134 7.76 4.21 -9.18
N GLU A 135 8.62 3.25 -8.90
CA GLU A 135 9.74 3.42 -7.98
C GLU A 135 10.92 2.58 -8.46
N THR A 136 12.07 3.21 -8.68
CA THR A 136 13.29 2.46 -9.01
C THR A 136 13.83 1.78 -7.75
N TYR A 137 14.48 0.62 -7.92
CA TYR A 137 14.99 -0.15 -6.79
C TYR A 137 16.32 -0.84 -7.07
N ILE A 138 17.07 -1.10 -5.99
CA ILE A 138 18.24 -1.99 -5.97
C ILE A 138 18.17 -2.84 -4.70
N ILE A 139 18.50 -4.13 -4.83
CA ILE A 139 18.68 -5.02 -3.68
C ILE A 139 20.17 -5.24 -3.45
N LYS A 140 20.63 -4.97 -2.23
CA LYS A 140 22.00 -5.16 -1.77
C LYS A 140 22.01 -6.12 -0.58
N GLY A 141 22.19 -7.41 -0.86
CA GLY A 141 22.04 -8.46 0.17
C GLY A 141 20.61 -8.48 0.70
N ASN A 142 20.43 -8.23 2.00
CA ASN A 142 19.11 -8.15 2.64
C ASN A 142 18.52 -6.74 2.64
N LEU A 143 19.12 -5.76 1.95
CA LEU A 143 18.64 -4.38 1.95
C LEU A 143 17.93 -4.05 0.65
N LEU A 144 16.72 -3.49 0.75
CA LEU A 144 16.00 -2.88 -0.37
C LEU A 144 16.23 -1.37 -0.31
N CYS A 145 16.90 -0.86 -1.34
CA CYS A 145 17.09 0.55 -1.60
C CYS A 145 16.09 0.96 -2.66
N THR A 146 15.23 1.94 -2.37
CA THR A 146 14.39 2.57 -3.38
C THR A 146 14.85 4.00 -3.65
N ASP A 147 14.46 4.53 -4.82
CA ASP A 147 15.02 5.74 -5.45
C ASP A 147 15.34 6.86 -4.45
N PRO A 148 16.52 7.48 -4.54
CA PRO A 148 16.90 8.47 -3.58
C PRO A 148 16.44 9.85 -4.00
N ILE A 149 15.67 10.48 -3.13
CA ILE A 149 15.31 11.90 -3.20
C ILE A 149 16.56 12.80 -3.46
N ASP A 150 17.77 12.32 -3.11
CA ASP A 150 19.05 13.03 -3.24
C ASP A 150 20.15 12.30 -4.05
N GLY A 151 19.82 11.32 -4.92
CA GLY A 151 20.84 10.61 -5.73
C GLY A 151 21.67 9.55 -4.98
N GLN A 152 21.45 9.35 -3.68
CA GLN A 152 22.14 8.33 -2.86
C GLN A 152 21.24 7.14 -2.50
N TRP A 153 21.49 5.96 -3.07
CA TRP A 153 20.81 4.71 -2.74
C TRP A 153 20.93 4.34 -1.26
N LYS A 154 19.99 4.84 -0.44
CA LYS A 154 19.89 4.54 0.99
C LYS A 154 18.99 3.31 1.18
N PRO A 155 19.38 2.36 2.05
CA PRO A 155 18.48 1.29 2.48
C PRO A 155 17.22 1.90 3.09
N GLN A 156 16.06 1.52 2.57
CA GLN A 156 14.77 1.89 3.15
C GLN A 156 14.14 0.72 3.88
N TYR A 157 14.40 -0.51 3.41
CA TYR A 157 13.89 -1.71 4.05
C TYR A 157 14.97 -2.76 4.23
N GLU A 158 14.79 -3.61 5.23
CA GLU A 158 15.58 -4.81 5.48
C GLU A 158 14.70 -6.06 5.37
N ARG A 159 15.17 -7.07 4.64
CA ARG A 159 14.53 -8.37 4.52
C ARG A 159 14.63 -9.11 5.85
N LYS A 160 13.53 -9.08 6.60
CA LYS A 160 13.41 -9.67 7.93
C LYS A 160 11.94 -9.84 8.28
N THR A 161 11.61 -10.88 9.03
CA THR A 161 10.27 -11.04 9.60
C THR A 161 9.98 -9.88 10.56
N VAL A 162 8.87 -9.18 10.36
CA VAL A 162 8.41 -8.08 11.20
C VAL A 162 7.63 -8.68 12.37
N THR A 163 8.19 -8.51 13.57
CA THR A 163 7.65 -9.06 14.81
C THR A 163 7.56 -7.96 15.87
N VAL A 164 6.62 -8.12 16.80
CA VAL A 164 6.33 -7.08 17.83
C VAL A 164 7.53 -6.81 18.75
N ASP A 165 8.36 -7.80 19.02
CA ASP A 165 9.57 -7.72 19.85
C ASP A 165 10.68 -6.84 19.26
N LEU A 166 10.59 -6.50 17.96
CA LEU A 166 11.50 -5.53 17.37
C LEU A 166 11.25 -4.13 17.91
N PHE A 167 10.01 -3.83 18.28
CA PHE A 167 9.56 -2.50 18.67
C PHE A 167 9.48 -2.36 20.20
N PRO A 168 9.80 -1.18 20.75
CA PRO A 168 9.74 -0.96 22.18
C PRO A 168 8.31 -1.09 22.71
N SER A 169 8.16 -1.68 23.90
CA SER A 169 6.94 -1.54 24.70
C SER A 169 6.80 -0.11 25.19
N ARG A 170 5.56 0.36 25.35
CA ARG A 170 5.31 1.65 26.01
C ARG A 170 5.37 1.51 27.52
N VAL A 171 5.65 2.63 28.18
CA VAL A 171 5.49 2.74 29.64
C VAL A 171 4.04 3.07 29.91
N VAL A 172 3.33 2.19 30.62
CA VAL A 172 1.94 2.41 31.03
C VAL A 172 1.96 2.85 32.48
N GLU A 173 1.55 4.09 32.74
CA GLU A 173 1.28 4.60 34.10
C GLU A 173 -0.11 4.20 34.59
#